data_AF-A0A370PXV7-F1
#
_entry.id   AF-A0A370PXV7-F1
#
_cell.length_a   1.000
_cell.length_b   1.000
_cell.length_c   1.000
_cell.angle_alpha   90.00
_cell.angle_beta   90.00
_cell.angle_gamma   90.00
#
_symmetry.space_group_name_H-M   'P 1'
#
loop_
_entity.id
_entity.type
_entity.pdbx_description
1 polymer ?
#
loop_
_entity_poly.entity_id
_entity_poly.type
_entity_poly.pdbx_seq_one_letter_code
_entity_poly.pdbx_strand_id
1 'polypeptide(L)'
;MLLGSCISEGLEAELLTGLASVLMLLSRNERSWLSPPTSIPKTPTTPASTRSARSHALYKLWGCLDKAMYLSSTRAAIESLIRSAFFDSSVPCDLLGASFSGIREALSSADEFDPQRALHAIINRRPHLSPLWAAEICMDPDTLSHEVLGCLPPICLPAALWTGTMQSFLQVAYRSDEPAEPEAKLLRAREFQIAYFCQPSIPVPETPAPPFGETILNNVSREVETHMAHEHMTRSWQMYWTTKSGAKKPATAQYVLELVEARMEKDVADYNFDEE
;
A
#
# COMPACT_ATOMS: atom_id res chain seq x y z
N MET A 1 4.88 9.73 29.88
CA MET A 1 4.10 10.91 30.32
C MET A 1 3.08 11.32 29.25
N LEU A 2 3.49 11.64 28.02
CA LEU A 2 2.57 12.06 26.94
C LEU A 2 1.53 11.00 26.52
N LEU A 3 1.95 9.77 26.20
CA LEU A 3 1.05 8.71 25.72
C LEU A 3 -0.06 8.36 26.74
N GLY A 4 0.30 8.31 28.03
CA GLY A 4 -0.67 8.04 29.10
C GLY A 4 -1.73 9.13 29.23
N SER A 5 -1.33 10.40 29.05
CA SER A 5 -2.26 11.54 29.04
C SER A 5 -3.15 11.55 27.80
N CYS A 6 -2.62 11.24 26.62
CA CYS A 6 -3.47 11.17 25.41
C CYS A 6 -4.53 10.07 25.52
N ILE A 7 -4.18 8.91 26.10
CA ILE A 7 -5.14 7.83 26.33
C ILE A 7 -6.17 8.21 27.40
N SER A 8 -5.77 8.88 28.49
CA SER A 8 -6.72 9.29 29.54
C SER A 8 -7.73 10.32 29.05
N GLU A 9 -7.30 11.22 28.17
CA GLU A 9 -8.12 12.31 27.62
C GLU A 9 -8.89 11.92 26.34
N GLY A 10 -8.69 10.71 25.82
CA GLY A 10 -9.34 10.25 24.58
C GLY A 10 -8.81 10.92 23.31
N LEU A 11 -7.55 11.33 23.31
CA LEU A 11 -6.85 12.05 22.23
C LEU A 11 -5.99 11.11 21.37
N GLU A 12 -6.37 9.83 21.27
CA GLU A 12 -5.58 8.84 20.54
C GLU A 12 -5.51 9.14 19.05
N ALA A 13 -6.61 9.57 18.45
CA ALA A 13 -6.71 9.84 17.02
C ALA A 13 -5.88 11.08 16.63
N GLU A 14 -5.92 12.13 17.45
CA GLU A 14 -5.16 13.36 17.28
C GLU A 14 -3.66 13.09 17.42
N LEU A 15 -3.26 12.27 18.40
CA LEU A 15 -1.86 11.87 18.57
C LEU A 15 -1.35 11.08 17.35
N LEU A 16 -2.15 10.12 16.85
CA LEU A 16 -1.81 9.32 15.67
C LEU A 16 -1.68 10.19 14.42
N THR A 17 -2.65 11.07 14.20
CA THR A 17 -2.68 11.98 13.05
C THR A 17 -1.49 12.93 13.10
N GLY A 18 -1.24 13.57 14.25
CA GLY A 18 -0.10 14.47 14.42
C GLY A 18 1.25 13.79 14.24
N LEU A 19 1.41 12.56 14.75
CA LEU A 19 2.63 11.77 14.51
C LEU A 19 2.80 11.44 13.03
N ALA A 20 1.75 10.98 12.35
CA ALA A 20 1.79 10.70 10.92
C ALA A 20 2.12 11.97 10.10
N SER A 21 1.53 13.13 10.42
CA SER A 21 1.86 14.40 9.78
C SER A 21 3.36 14.74 9.93
N VAL A 22 3.94 14.57 11.12
CA VAL A 22 5.38 14.81 11.33
C VAL A 22 6.24 13.87 10.47
N LEU A 23 5.87 12.59 10.39
CA LEU A 23 6.58 11.63 9.54
C LEU A 23 6.48 12.01 8.06
N MET A 24 5.35 12.53 7.61
CA MET A 24 5.15 12.92 6.23
C MET A 24 5.88 14.22 5.88
N LEU A 25 5.95 15.18 6.80
CA LEU A 25 6.73 16.42 6.64
C LEU A 25 8.23 16.17 6.47
N LEU A 26 8.80 15.15 7.10
CA LEU A 26 10.21 14.80 6.87
C LEU A 26 10.45 14.31 5.43
N SER A 27 9.41 13.79 4.81
CA SER A 27 9.43 13.20 3.47
C SER A 27 9.12 14.23 2.38
N ARG A 28 8.27 15.22 2.68
CA ARG A 28 7.91 16.35 1.83
C ARG A 28 8.79 17.52 2.20
N ASN A 29 9.76 17.87 1.38
CA ASN A 29 10.74 18.92 1.64
C ASN A 29 10.13 20.35 1.60
N GLU A 30 8.86 20.50 1.98
CA GLU A 30 8.08 21.72 1.94
C GLU A 30 7.65 22.11 3.35
N ARG A 31 7.92 23.37 3.71
CA ARG A 31 7.55 23.93 5.00
C ARG A 31 6.07 24.32 4.99
N SER A 32 5.18 23.35 4.94
CA SER A 32 3.77 23.61 5.19
C SER A 32 3.60 23.82 6.69
N TRP A 33 3.20 25.04 7.07
CA TRP A 33 2.91 25.38 8.46
C TRP A 33 1.69 24.56 8.85
N LEU A 34 1.88 23.57 9.72
CA LEU A 34 0.77 22.74 10.22
C LEU A 34 -0.29 23.67 10.80
N SER A 35 -1.50 23.63 10.24
CA SER A 35 -2.66 24.06 11.00
C SER A 35 -2.79 23.12 12.20
N PRO A 36 -3.06 23.62 13.43
CA PRO A 36 -3.26 22.75 14.57
C PRO A 36 -4.35 21.74 14.24
N PRO A 37 -4.18 20.45 14.61
CA PRO A 37 -5.15 19.42 14.28
C PRO A 37 -6.54 19.89 14.72
N THR A 38 -7.44 20.05 13.75
CA THR A 38 -8.82 20.45 14.01
C THR A 38 -9.40 19.44 14.98
N SER A 39 -9.95 19.90 16.10
CA SER A 39 -10.56 19.00 17.09
C SER A 39 -11.58 18.12 16.37
N ILE A 40 -11.31 16.81 16.33
CA ILE A 40 -12.29 15.86 15.79
C ILE A 40 -13.50 15.98 16.73
N PRO A 41 -14.73 16.16 16.20
CA PRO A 41 -15.92 16.24 17.03
C PRO A 41 -16.00 15.02 17.95
N LYS A 42 -16.04 15.25 19.27
CA LYS A 42 -16.26 14.21 20.28
C LYS A 42 -17.66 13.64 20.08
N THR A 43 -17.80 12.59 19.28
CA THR A 43 -18.99 11.75 19.35
C THR A 43 -18.90 10.85 20.59
N PRO A 44 -20.03 10.56 21.25
CA PRO A 44 -20.02 10.12 22.64
C PRO A 44 -19.53 8.67 22.77
N THR A 45 -18.72 8.46 23.80
CA THR A 45 -18.52 7.22 24.55
C THR A 45 -18.64 5.91 23.77
N THR A 46 -17.58 5.60 23.02
CA THR A 46 -17.32 4.22 22.57
C THR A 46 -17.17 3.27 23.77
N PRO A 47 -17.74 2.04 23.72
CA PRO A 47 -17.67 1.07 24.83
C PRO A 47 -16.23 0.72 25.21
N ALA A 48 -16.01 0.41 26.49
CA ALA A 48 -14.69 0.15 27.10
C ALA A 48 -13.82 -0.86 26.33
N SER A 49 -14.44 -1.81 25.61
CA SER A 49 -13.79 -2.78 24.72
C SER A 49 -12.96 -2.11 23.60
N THR A 50 -13.49 -1.06 22.96
CA THR A 50 -12.81 -0.36 21.86
C THR A 50 -11.68 0.55 22.32
N ARG A 51 -11.77 1.08 23.55
CA ARG A 51 -10.71 1.90 24.17
C ARG A 51 -9.47 1.07 24.43
N SER A 52 -9.64 -0.13 24.99
CA SER A 52 -8.54 -1.08 25.21
C SER A 52 -7.83 -1.47 23.90
N ALA A 53 -8.59 -1.73 22.84
CA ALA A 53 -8.03 -2.06 21.53
C ALA A 53 -7.25 -0.88 20.90
N ARG A 54 -7.76 0.35 20.99
CA ARG A 54 -7.08 1.57 20.51
C ARG A 54 -5.82 1.88 21.30
N SER A 55 -5.87 1.76 22.63
CA SER A 55 -4.68 1.93 23.48
C SER A 55 -3.60 0.90 23.11
N HIS A 56 -3.98 -0.37 22.88
CA HIS A 56 -3.04 -1.40 22.44
C HIS A 56 -2.40 -1.08 21.07
N ALA A 57 -3.18 -0.60 20.11
CA ALA A 57 -2.67 -0.16 18.80
C ALA A 57 -1.66 0.99 18.92
N LEU A 58 -1.95 1.97 19.79
CA LEU A 58 -1.03 3.07 20.10
C LEU A 58 0.27 2.60 20.75
N TYR A 59 0.21 1.73 21.75
CA TYR A 59 1.41 1.16 22.37
C TYR A 59 2.25 0.37 21.36
N LYS A 60 1.60 -0.38 20.46
CA LYS A 60 2.28 -1.10 19.38
C LYS A 60 2.97 -0.14 18.40
N LEU A 61 2.32 0.96 18.03
CA LEU A 61 2.92 2.00 17.18
C LEU A 61 4.12 2.64 17.87
N TRP A 62 4.00 2.98 19.16
CA TRP A 62 5.09 3.57 19.93
C TRP A 62 6.30 2.63 20.02
N GLY A 63 6.04 1.33 20.18
CA GLY A 63 7.07 0.28 20.11
C GLY A 63 7.66 0.06 18.71
N CYS A 64 7.11 0.72 17.69
CA CYS A 64 7.59 0.70 16.30
C CYS A 64 7.94 2.13 15.79
N LEU A 65 8.12 3.10 16.68
CA LEU A 65 8.37 4.49 16.31
C LEU A 65 9.63 4.65 15.47
N ASP A 66 10.67 3.89 15.80
CA ASP A 66 11.90 3.81 15.03
C ASP A 66 11.67 3.34 13.59
N LYS A 67 10.77 2.39 13.39
CA LYS A 67 10.37 1.91 12.06
C LYS A 67 9.64 3.00 11.29
N ALA A 68 8.70 3.68 11.95
CA ALA A 68 7.97 4.79 11.36
C ALA A 68 8.92 5.92 10.95
N MET A 69 9.91 6.25 11.78
CA MET A 69 10.95 7.24 11.47
C MET A 69 11.81 6.83 10.29
N TYR A 70 12.25 5.57 10.19
CA TYR A 70 13.01 5.15 9.01
C TYR A 70 12.11 5.20 7.75
N LEU A 71 10.84 4.81 7.79
CA LEU A 71 9.92 4.99 6.64
C LEU A 71 9.85 6.45 6.19
N SER A 72 9.77 7.38 7.15
CA SER A 72 9.74 8.82 6.86
C SER A 72 11.01 9.37 6.19
N SER A 73 12.14 8.67 6.31
CA SER A 73 13.40 9.08 5.67
C SER A 73 13.38 8.91 4.15
N THR A 74 12.39 8.21 3.60
CA THR A 74 12.26 7.95 2.16
C THR A 74 10.92 8.48 1.66
N ARG A 75 10.94 9.56 0.87
CA ARG A 75 9.74 10.15 0.26
C ARG A 75 8.86 9.13 -0.47
N ALA A 76 9.49 8.32 -1.33
CA ALA A 76 8.80 7.29 -2.09
C ALA A 76 8.11 6.23 -1.20
N ALA A 77 8.57 5.99 0.03
CA ALA A 77 7.97 5.00 0.92
C ALA A 77 6.59 5.46 1.41
N ILE A 78 6.51 6.68 1.94
CA ILE A 78 5.26 7.28 2.45
C ILE A 78 4.25 7.46 1.31
N GLU A 79 4.70 8.01 0.19
CA GLU A 79 3.87 8.24 -0.98
C GLU A 79 3.32 6.92 -1.57
N SER A 80 4.14 5.87 -1.62
CA SER A 80 3.72 4.55 -2.05
C SER A 80 2.67 3.95 -1.09
N LEU A 81 2.86 4.11 0.23
CA LEU A 81 1.92 3.62 1.24
C LEU A 81 0.55 4.29 1.13
N ILE A 82 0.49 5.60 1.03
CA ILE A 82 -0.78 6.33 0.92
C ILE A 82 -1.55 5.87 -0.32
N ARG A 83 -0.90 5.88 -1.48
CA ARG A 83 -1.58 5.55 -2.74
C ARG A 83 -1.89 4.05 -2.90
N SER A 84 -1.18 3.17 -2.17
CA SER A 84 -1.50 1.74 -2.15
C SER A 84 -2.86 1.40 -1.55
N ALA A 85 -3.53 2.37 -0.91
CA ALA A 85 -4.87 2.15 -0.39
C ALA A 85 -5.89 1.74 -1.47
N PHE A 86 -5.67 2.18 -2.71
CA PHE A 86 -6.49 1.87 -3.86
C PHE A 86 -5.93 0.77 -4.75
N PHE A 87 -4.78 0.19 -4.36
CA PHE A 87 -4.20 -0.91 -5.12
C PHE A 87 -5.12 -2.13 -5.06
N ASP A 88 -5.36 -2.69 -6.24
CA ASP A 88 -6.10 -3.92 -6.45
C ASP A 88 -5.29 -4.84 -7.37
N SER A 89 -4.95 -6.03 -6.89
CA SER A 89 -4.14 -6.99 -7.64
C SER A 89 -4.95 -7.78 -8.67
N SER A 90 -6.28 -7.72 -8.65
CA SER A 90 -7.09 -8.33 -9.71
C SER A 90 -7.21 -7.45 -10.95
N VAL A 91 -6.98 -6.14 -10.81
CA VAL A 91 -7.14 -5.16 -11.89
C VAL A 91 -5.87 -5.11 -12.74
N PRO A 92 -5.90 -5.54 -14.01
CA PRO A 92 -4.73 -5.47 -14.87
C PRO A 92 -4.39 -4.04 -15.29
N CYS A 93 -3.15 -3.86 -15.78
CA CYS A 93 -2.59 -2.54 -16.04
C CYS A 93 -3.29 -1.73 -17.14
N ASP A 94 -3.96 -2.39 -18.08
CA ASP A 94 -4.78 -1.78 -19.13
C ASP A 94 -6.11 -1.23 -18.61
N LEU A 95 -6.67 -1.84 -17.56
CA LEU A 95 -7.89 -1.38 -16.89
C LEU A 95 -7.62 -0.41 -15.72
N LEU A 96 -6.36 -0.19 -15.38
CA LEU A 96 -5.97 0.61 -14.22
C LEU A 96 -6.52 2.04 -14.28
N GLY A 97 -6.46 2.68 -15.45
CA GLY A 97 -6.98 4.04 -15.63
C GLY A 97 -8.50 4.14 -15.42
N ALA A 98 -9.25 3.14 -15.90
CA ALA A 98 -10.70 3.06 -15.68
C ALA A 98 -11.02 2.82 -14.21
N SER A 99 -10.27 1.93 -13.54
CA SER A 99 -10.42 1.66 -12.10
C SER A 99 -10.17 2.91 -11.25
N PHE A 100 -9.08 3.63 -11.47
CA PHE A 100 -8.80 4.89 -10.76
C PHE A 100 -9.85 5.97 -11.04
N SER A 101 -10.38 6.04 -12.26
CA SER A 101 -11.46 6.97 -12.60
C SER A 101 -12.73 6.65 -11.83
N GLY A 102 -13.10 5.36 -11.72
CA GLY A 102 -14.24 4.93 -10.91
C GLY A 102 -14.06 5.18 -9.41
N ILE A 103 -12.85 4.99 -8.89
CA ILE A 103 -12.52 5.33 -7.50
C ILE A 103 -12.66 6.83 -7.26
N ARG A 104 -12.11 7.66 -8.15
CA ARG A 104 -12.23 9.12 -8.06
C ARG A 104 -13.68 9.55 -8.04
N GLU A 105 -14.49 9.04 -8.96
CA GLU A 105 -15.93 9.33 -9.01
C GLU A 105 -16.65 8.92 -7.72
N ALA A 106 -16.34 7.73 -7.19
CA ALA A 106 -16.93 7.24 -5.95
C ALA A 106 -16.53 8.06 -4.70
N LEU A 107 -15.40 8.76 -4.75
CA LEU A 107 -14.89 9.62 -3.67
C LEU A 107 -15.28 11.09 -3.84
N SER A 108 -15.90 11.48 -4.96
CA SER A 108 -16.36 12.83 -5.19
C SER A 108 -17.78 13.07 -4.65
N SER A 109 -18.08 14.34 -4.37
CA SER A 109 -19.41 14.88 -4.10
C SER A 109 -19.58 16.17 -4.89
N ALA A 110 -20.60 16.24 -5.76
CA ALA A 110 -20.84 17.40 -6.63
C ALA A 110 -19.60 17.82 -7.44
N ASP A 111 -18.94 16.85 -8.08
CA ASP A 111 -17.71 17.00 -8.88
C ASP A 111 -16.45 17.46 -8.12
N GLU A 112 -16.53 17.59 -6.79
CA GLU A 112 -15.40 17.92 -5.93
C GLU A 112 -14.99 16.71 -5.07
N PHE A 113 -13.69 16.53 -4.84
CA PHE A 113 -13.19 15.45 -3.99
C PHE A 113 -13.64 15.65 -2.54
N ASP A 114 -14.21 14.62 -1.91
CA ASP A 114 -14.66 14.67 -0.51
C ASP A 114 -13.63 13.96 0.41
N PRO A 115 -12.82 14.71 1.18
CA PRO A 115 -11.80 14.13 2.06
C PRO A 115 -12.39 13.25 3.17
N GLN A 116 -13.58 13.56 3.66
CA GLN A 116 -14.22 12.76 4.72
C GLN A 116 -14.69 11.42 4.17
N ARG A 117 -15.28 11.43 2.97
CA ARG A 117 -15.68 10.21 2.26
C ARG A 117 -14.48 9.34 1.92
N ALA A 118 -13.39 9.96 1.44
CA ALA A 118 -12.13 9.27 1.22
C ALA A 118 -11.61 8.60 2.50
N LEU A 119 -11.49 9.35 3.61
CA LEU A 119 -11.03 8.78 4.87
C LEU A 119 -11.90 7.62 5.35
N HIS A 120 -13.23 7.72 5.22
CA HIS A 120 -14.16 6.64 5.56
C HIS A 120 -13.94 5.41 4.67
N ALA A 121 -13.76 5.59 3.35
CA ALA A 121 -13.45 4.48 2.45
C ALA A 121 -12.13 3.77 2.82
N ILE A 122 -11.10 4.54 3.19
CA ILE A 122 -9.80 4.02 3.63
C ILE A 122 -9.91 3.24 4.93
N ILE A 123 -10.63 3.77 5.92
CA ILE A 123 -10.86 3.09 7.21
C ILE A 123 -11.51 1.72 6.98
N ASN A 124 -12.43 1.61 6.03
CA ASN A 124 -13.11 0.35 5.71
C ASN A 124 -12.23 -0.60 4.88
N ARG A 125 -11.51 -0.11 3.86
CA ARG A 125 -10.73 -0.96 2.93
C ARG A 125 -9.35 -1.34 3.50
N ARG A 126 -8.65 -0.39 4.11
CA ARG A 126 -7.26 -0.51 4.58
C ARG A 126 -7.05 0.28 5.89
N PRO A 127 -7.62 -0.18 7.03
CA PRO A 127 -7.62 0.57 8.29
C PRO A 127 -6.21 0.94 8.80
N HIS A 128 -5.19 0.15 8.47
CA HIS A 128 -3.80 0.40 8.85
C HIS A 128 -3.19 1.63 8.15
N LEU A 129 -3.75 2.08 7.03
CA LEU A 129 -3.31 3.29 6.32
C LEU A 129 -4.08 4.55 6.77
N SER A 130 -5.12 4.40 7.60
CA SER A 130 -5.96 5.51 8.03
C SER A 130 -5.19 6.67 8.71
N PRO A 131 -4.14 6.46 9.53
CA PRO A 131 -3.39 7.58 10.10
C PRO A 131 -2.62 8.39 9.05
N LEU A 132 -2.07 7.74 8.01
CA LEU A 132 -1.37 8.41 6.92
C LEU A 132 -2.34 9.23 6.06
N TRP A 133 -3.53 8.68 5.81
CA TRP A 133 -4.59 9.37 5.08
C TRP A 133 -5.19 10.54 5.86
N ALA A 134 -5.43 10.39 7.16
CA ALA A 134 -5.86 11.49 8.02
C ALA A 134 -4.81 12.61 8.04
N ALA A 135 -3.52 12.26 8.14
CA ALA A 135 -2.43 13.22 8.09
C ALA A 135 -2.33 13.93 6.73
N GLU A 136 -2.49 13.21 5.61
CA GLU A 136 -2.54 13.79 4.27
C GLU A 136 -3.64 14.87 4.17
N ILE A 137 -4.86 14.50 4.55
CA ILE A 137 -6.04 15.40 4.54
C ILE A 137 -5.80 16.62 5.42
N CYS A 138 -5.19 16.45 6.60
CA CYS A 138 -4.93 17.56 7.50
C CYS A 138 -3.83 18.51 7.01
N MET A 139 -2.85 18.02 6.26
CA MET A 139 -1.74 18.84 5.78
C MET A 139 -2.10 19.61 4.52
N ASP A 140 -2.82 19.00 3.59
CA ASP A 140 -3.17 19.62 2.32
C ASP A 140 -4.44 18.96 1.72
N PRO A 141 -5.64 19.43 2.11
CA PRO A 141 -6.89 18.88 1.60
C PRO A 141 -7.12 19.21 0.12
N ASP A 142 -6.55 20.30 -0.39
CA ASP A 142 -6.86 20.85 -1.72
C ASP A 142 -6.08 20.15 -2.83
N THR A 143 -4.87 19.64 -2.57
CA THR A 143 -4.04 18.93 -3.56
C THR A 143 -4.26 17.41 -3.59
N LEU A 144 -4.99 16.88 -2.61
CA LEU A 144 -5.17 15.45 -2.38
C LEU A 144 -5.81 14.74 -3.58
N SER A 145 -6.78 15.38 -4.22
CA SER A 145 -7.53 14.82 -5.36
C SER A 145 -6.66 14.63 -6.61
N HIS A 146 -5.85 15.64 -6.96
CA HIS A 146 -5.04 15.64 -8.16
C HIS A 146 -3.75 14.83 -8.00
N GLU A 147 -3.08 14.89 -6.85
CA GLU A 147 -1.78 14.24 -6.66
C GLU A 147 -1.87 12.77 -6.23
N VAL A 148 -2.94 12.38 -5.52
CA VAL A 148 -3.09 11.01 -5.01
C VAL A 148 -3.77 10.11 -6.02
N LEU A 149 -4.72 10.64 -6.81
CA LEU A 149 -5.49 9.88 -7.81
C LEU A 149 -5.14 10.22 -9.27
N GLY A 150 -4.32 11.26 -9.52
CA GLY A 150 -3.98 11.69 -10.89
C GLY A 150 -2.75 11.01 -11.49
N CYS A 151 -1.95 10.28 -10.70
CA CYS A 151 -0.73 9.61 -11.14
C CYS A 151 -0.70 8.16 -10.65
N LEU A 152 -0.01 7.29 -11.40
CA LEU A 152 0.30 5.94 -10.93
C LEU A 152 1.09 6.00 -9.62
N PRO A 153 0.75 5.18 -8.61
CA PRO A 153 1.45 5.21 -7.35
C PRO A 153 2.91 4.80 -7.55
N PRO A 154 3.89 5.53 -6.97
CA PRO A 154 5.26 5.06 -6.98
C PRO A 154 5.31 3.71 -6.25
N ILE A 155 6.06 2.75 -6.78
CA ILE A 155 6.26 1.46 -6.13
C ILE A 155 7.48 1.56 -5.20
N CYS A 156 7.27 1.31 -3.91
CA CYS A 156 8.37 1.14 -2.96
C CYS A 156 8.30 -0.25 -2.33
N LEU A 157 8.78 -1.27 -3.06
CA LEU A 157 8.78 -2.66 -2.56
C LEU A 157 9.38 -2.81 -1.15
N PRO A 158 10.49 -2.14 -0.77
CA PRO A 158 10.98 -2.20 0.60
C PRO A 158 9.96 -1.72 1.64
N ALA A 159 9.24 -0.63 1.36
CA ALA A 159 8.18 -0.12 2.25
C ALA A 159 6.97 -1.06 2.27
N ALA A 160 6.58 -1.59 1.12
CA ALA A 160 5.52 -2.58 0.96
C ALA A 160 5.76 -3.81 1.84
N LEU A 161 6.93 -4.44 1.65
CA LEU A 161 7.33 -5.66 2.33
C LEU A 161 7.50 -5.46 3.84
N TRP A 162 7.95 -4.28 4.24
CA TRP A 162 8.15 -4.00 5.66
C TRP A 162 6.85 -3.72 6.39
N THR A 163 5.96 -2.95 5.78
CA THR A 163 4.67 -2.62 6.41
C THR A 163 3.64 -3.75 6.25
N GLY A 164 3.94 -4.77 5.45
CA GLY A 164 2.97 -5.77 5.04
C GLY A 164 1.87 -5.18 4.15
N THR A 165 2.13 -4.03 3.53
CA THR A 165 1.17 -3.37 2.64
C THR A 165 1.37 -3.89 1.23
N MET A 166 0.28 -4.26 0.58
CA MET A 166 0.30 -4.70 -0.80
C MET A 166 0.26 -3.47 -1.72
N GLN A 167 1.29 -3.30 -2.54
CA GLN A 167 1.48 -2.12 -3.39
C GLN A 167 1.73 -2.46 -4.86
N SER A 168 2.07 -3.71 -5.17
CA SER A 168 2.43 -4.14 -6.51
C SER A 168 2.08 -5.60 -6.73
N PHE A 169 1.80 -5.93 -8.00
CA PHE A 169 1.66 -7.30 -8.46
C PHE A 169 2.87 -8.17 -8.12
N LEU A 170 4.07 -7.59 -7.95
CA LEU A 170 5.28 -8.33 -7.56
C LEU A 170 5.17 -9.04 -6.18
N GLN A 171 4.19 -8.66 -5.35
CA GLN A 171 3.94 -9.25 -4.02
C GLN A 171 2.89 -10.37 -4.04
N VAL A 172 2.34 -10.70 -5.21
CA VAL A 172 1.12 -11.51 -5.33
C VAL A 172 1.41 -12.80 -6.10
N ALA A 173 0.97 -13.94 -5.58
CA ALA A 173 1.02 -15.19 -6.32
C ALA A 173 -0.18 -15.27 -7.27
N TYR A 174 0.10 -15.17 -8.58
CA TYR A 174 -0.89 -15.38 -9.63
C TYR A 174 -0.90 -16.85 -10.04
N ARG A 175 -2.04 -17.51 -9.87
CA ARG A 175 -2.28 -18.90 -10.28
C ARG A 175 -3.34 -18.94 -11.37
N SER A 176 -3.17 -19.84 -12.33
CA SER A 176 -4.23 -20.20 -13.26
C SER A 176 -4.97 -21.43 -12.72
N ASP A 177 -6.30 -21.37 -12.69
CA ASP A 177 -7.16 -22.46 -12.24
C ASP A 177 -7.41 -23.51 -13.35
N GLU A 178 -6.86 -23.31 -14.56
CA GLU A 178 -7.11 -24.20 -15.70
C GLU A 178 -6.24 -25.47 -15.67
N PRO A 179 -6.82 -26.64 -15.97
CA PRO A 179 -6.04 -27.86 -16.17
C PRO A 179 -5.05 -27.64 -17.32
N ALA A 180 -3.82 -28.12 -17.15
CA ALA A 180 -2.74 -27.95 -18.10
C ALA A 180 -3.14 -28.46 -19.50
N GLU A 181 -3.52 -27.53 -20.37
CA GLU A 181 -3.62 -27.71 -21.82
C GLU A 181 -2.26 -28.16 -22.40
N PRO A 182 -2.24 -28.81 -23.59
CA PRO A 182 -1.01 -29.34 -24.19
C PRO A 182 0.05 -28.26 -24.50
N GLU A 183 -0.34 -26.99 -24.61
CA GLU A 183 0.57 -25.84 -24.57
C GLU A 183 0.41 -25.13 -23.22
N ALA A 184 1.38 -25.29 -22.33
CA ALA A 184 1.36 -24.65 -21.03
C ALA A 184 1.31 -23.11 -21.21
N LYS A 185 0.16 -22.53 -20.88
CA LYS A 185 -0.02 -21.07 -20.84
C LYS A 185 0.58 -20.51 -19.56
N LEU A 186 1.21 -19.34 -19.67
CA LEU A 186 1.80 -18.60 -18.58
C LEU A 186 1.14 -17.22 -18.50
N LEU A 187 0.61 -16.87 -17.32
CA LEU A 187 0.14 -15.51 -17.05
C LEU A 187 1.29 -14.51 -17.22
N ARG A 188 1.05 -13.41 -17.94
CA ARG A 188 2.03 -12.35 -18.12
C ARG A 188 2.53 -11.80 -16.79
N ALA A 189 1.66 -11.72 -15.79
CA ALA A 189 2.05 -11.30 -14.43
C ALA A 189 3.14 -12.18 -13.84
N ARG A 190 3.03 -13.50 -14.02
CA ARG A 190 4.02 -14.49 -13.54
C ARG A 190 5.31 -14.42 -14.35
N GLU A 191 5.22 -14.25 -15.67
CA GLU A 191 6.40 -14.04 -16.53
C GLU A 191 7.23 -12.83 -16.09
N PHE A 192 6.58 -11.68 -15.88
CA PHE A 192 7.23 -10.44 -15.45
C PHE A 192 7.83 -10.55 -14.04
N GLN A 193 7.16 -11.24 -13.12
CA GLN A 193 7.70 -11.52 -11.80
C GLN A 193 9.00 -12.31 -11.87
N ILE A 194 9.01 -13.41 -12.63
CA ILE A 194 10.20 -14.25 -12.79
C ILE A 194 11.33 -13.41 -13.40
N ALA A 195 11.05 -12.67 -14.48
CA ALA A 195 12.03 -11.79 -15.10
C ALA A 195 12.63 -10.80 -14.08
N TYR A 196 11.78 -10.11 -13.31
CA TYR A 196 12.20 -9.14 -12.30
C TYR A 196 13.09 -9.77 -11.21
N PHE A 197 12.71 -10.92 -10.67
CA PHE A 197 13.47 -11.56 -9.60
C PHE A 197 14.76 -12.25 -10.06
N CYS A 198 14.87 -12.60 -11.34
CA CYS A 198 16.07 -13.22 -11.90
C CYS A 198 17.10 -12.19 -12.39
N GLN A 199 16.67 -10.99 -12.78
CA GLN A 199 17.54 -9.97 -13.36
C GLN A 199 17.67 -8.72 -12.47
N PRO A 200 18.79 -8.55 -11.74
CA PRO A 200 19.01 -7.38 -10.88
C PRO A 200 19.04 -6.04 -11.62
N SER A 201 19.20 -6.05 -12.94
CA SER A 201 19.24 -4.86 -13.80
C SER A 201 17.88 -4.38 -14.28
N ILE A 202 16.81 -5.17 -14.11
CA ILE A 202 15.46 -4.74 -14.50
C ILE A 202 14.99 -3.67 -13.51
N PRO A 203 14.59 -2.48 -13.99
CA PRO A 203 14.03 -1.44 -13.12
C PRO A 203 12.73 -1.93 -12.50
N VAL A 204 12.38 -1.36 -11.34
CA VAL A 204 11.04 -1.56 -10.75
C VAL A 204 9.98 -1.15 -11.77
N PRO A 205 8.90 -1.93 -11.96
CA PRO A 205 7.83 -1.59 -12.89
C PRO A 205 7.27 -0.19 -12.62
N GLU A 206 6.93 0.54 -13.69
CA GLU A 206 6.30 1.87 -13.57
C GLU A 206 4.86 1.77 -13.06
N THR A 207 4.19 0.65 -13.30
CA THR A 207 2.82 0.39 -12.86
C THR A 207 2.77 -0.67 -11.76
N PRO A 208 1.97 -0.44 -10.69
CA PRO A 208 1.76 -1.43 -9.65
C PRO A 208 0.91 -2.62 -10.13
N ALA A 209 0.10 -2.43 -11.17
CA ALA A 209 -0.86 -3.41 -11.63
C ALA A 209 -0.21 -4.54 -12.44
N PRO A 210 -0.75 -5.77 -12.38
CA PRO A 210 -0.24 -6.87 -13.19
C PRO A 210 -0.41 -6.59 -14.68
N PRO A 211 0.55 -7.01 -15.53
CA PRO A 211 0.34 -7.04 -16.97
C PRO A 211 -0.79 -8.02 -17.32
N PHE A 212 -1.63 -7.63 -18.27
CA PHE A 212 -2.78 -8.42 -18.72
C PHE A 212 -2.38 -9.62 -19.59
N GLY A 213 -3.25 -10.62 -19.60
CA GLY A 213 -3.21 -11.73 -20.55
C GLY A 213 -2.21 -12.86 -20.22
N GLU A 214 -2.07 -13.73 -21.21
CA GLU A 214 -1.28 -14.96 -21.14
C GLU A 214 -0.33 -15.05 -22.34
N THR A 215 0.72 -15.87 -22.19
CA THR A 215 1.64 -16.23 -23.26
C THR A 215 1.88 -17.74 -23.25
N ILE A 216 2.39 -18.28 -24.35
CA ILE A 216 2.85 -19.68 -24.43
C ILE A 216 4.33 -19.77 -24.05
N LEU A 217 4.77 -20.93 -23.54
CA LEU A 217 6.17 -21.13 -23.15
C LEU A 217 7.18 -20.82 -24.26
N ASN A 218 6.85 -21.13 -25.52
CA ASN A 218 7.74 -20.89 -26.65
C ASN A 218 8.03 -19.40 -26.91
N ASN A 219 7.24 -18.49 -26.33
CA ASN A 219 7.38 -17.04 -26.47
C ASN A 219 8.07 -16.38 -25.28
N VAL A 220 8.43 -17.13 -24.23
CA VAL A 220 9.12 -16.56 -23.06
C VAL A 220 10.62 -16.52 -23.27
N SER A 221 11.32 -15.64 -22.55
CA SER A 221 12.78 -15.65 -22.55
C SER A 221 13.31 -16.95 -21.93
N ARG A 222 14.46 -17.42 -22.40
CA ARG A 222 15.10 -18.63 -21.88
C ARG A 222 15.41 -18.55 -20.38
N GLU A 223 15.68 -17.35 -19.88
CA GLU A 223 15.88 -17.11 -18.45
C GLU A 223 14.58 -17.34 -17.67
N VAL A 224 13.46 -16.77 -18.13
CA VAL A 224 12.15 -17.02 -17.52
C VAL A 224 11.83 -18.50 -17.55
N GLU A 225 11.97 -19.15 -18.72
CA GLU A 225 11.75 -20.59 -18.92
C GLU A 225 12.52 -21.45 -17.91
N THR A 226 13.82 -21.20 -17.76
CA THR A 226 14.71 -21.93 -16.84
C THR A 226 14.29 -21.74 -15.37
N HIS A 227 13.61 -20.63 -15.07
CA HIS A 227 13.21 -20.26 -13.72
C HIS A 227 11.72 -20.51 -13.41
N MET A 228 10.95 -21.08 -14.34
CA MET A 228 9.51 -21.36 -14.12
C MET A 228 9.22 -22.43 -13.08
N ALA A 229 10.14 -23.39 -12.91
CA ALA A 229 10.03 -24.45 -11.91
C ALA A 229 10.52 -23.99 -10.52
N HIS A 230 11.10 -22.78 -10.43
CA HIS A 230 11.57 -22.20 -9.18
C HIS A 230 10.54 -21.24 -8.60
N GLU A 231 10.46 -21.19 -7.28
CA GLU A 231 9.66 -20.19 -6.57
C GLU A 231 10.55 -18.96 -6.29
N HIS A 232 10.42 -17.94 -7.14
CA HIS A 232 11.07 -16.66 -6.94
C HIS A 232 10.21 -15.77 -6.05
N MET A 233 10.73 -15.49 -4.85
CA MET A 233 10.03 -14.66 -3.89
C MET A 233 11.00 -13.73 -3.15
N THR A 234 10.43 -12.63 -2.67
CA THR A 234 11.12 -11.71 -1.75
C THR A 234 11.50 -12.44 -0.46
N ARG A 235 12.74 -12.24 0.02
CA ARG A 235 13.25 -12.91 1.22
C ARG A 235 12.83 -12.18 2.49
N SER A 236 12.65 -12.94 3.57
CA SER A 236 12.53 -12.41 4.93
C SER A 236 13.67 -11.43 5.22
N TRP A 237 13.39 -10.37 5.95
CA TRP A 237 14.36 -9.31 6.19
C TRP A 237 14.36 -8.90 7.67
N GLN A 238 15.43 -8.25 8.10
CA GLN A 238 15.62 -7.78 9.48
C GLN A 238 16.45 -6.48 9.46
N MET A 239 16.04 -5.50 10.27
CA MET A 239 16.78 -4.25 10.39
C MET A 239 17.89 -4.36 11.43
N TYR A 240 18.96 -3.62 11.18
CA TYR A 240 20.05 -3.47 12.11
C TYR A 240 20.37 -1.99 12.32
N TRP A 241 20.53 -1.60 13.59
CA TRP A 241 21.24 -0.38 13.94
C TRP A 241 22.73 -0.60 13.73
N THR A 242 23.35 0.26 12.93
CA THR A 242 24.81 0.34 12.86
C THR A 242 25.30 1.31 13.93
N THR A 243 26.02 0.81 14.93
CA THR A 243 26.60 1.66 15.97
C THR A 243 27.77 2.48 15.42
N LYS A 244 28.22 3.50 16.18
CA LYS A 244 29.45 4.25 15.86
C LYS A 244 30.70 3.35 15.72
N SER A 245 30.71 2.20 16.37
CA SER A 245 31.78 1.19 16.26
C SER A 245 31.63 0.25 15.08
N GLY A 246 30.61 0.42 14.23
CA GLY A 246 30.30 -0.46 13.09
C GLY A 246 29.57 -1.76 13.46
N ALA A 247 29.30 -1.99 14.76
CA ALA A 247 28.58 -3.18 15.19
C ALA A 247 27.10 -3.09 14.75
N LYS A 248 26.59 -4.18 14.19
CA LYS A 248 25.18 -4.31 13.79
C LYS A 248 24.37 -4.88 14.95
N LYS A 249 23.39 -4.15 15.45
CA LYS A 249 22.45 -4.62 16.48
C LYS A 249 21.06 -4.77 15.87
N PRO A 250 20.39 -5.93 16.02
CA PRO A 250 19.02 -6.08 15.55
C PRO A 250 18.12 -4.96 16.07
N ALA A 251 17.53 -4.20 15.16
CA ALA A 251 16.52 -3.20 15.49
C ALA A 251 15.13 -3.85 15.57
N THR A 252 14.93 -4.94 14.82
CA THR A 252 13.64 -5.64 14.72
C THR A 252 13.82 -7.14 14.88
N ALA A 253 12.74 -7.84 15.21
CA ALA A 253 12.65 -9.27 14.94
C ALA A 253 12.75 -9.53 13.42
N GLN A 254 13.12 -10.76 13.04
CA GLN A 254 13.08 -11.18 11.65
C GLN A 254 11.63 -11.18 11.16
N TYR A 255 11.38 -10.50 10.05
CA TYR A 255 10.05 -10.47 9.43
C TYR A 255 9.92 -11.61 8.44
N VAL A 256 8.91 -12.46 8.63
CA VAL A 256 8.57 -13.56 7.72
C VAL A 256 7.51 -13.05 6.75
N LEU A 257 7.76 -13.21 5.46
CA LEU A 257 6.82 -12.84 4.41
C LEU A 257 5.83 -13.98 4.20
N GLU A 258 4.54 -13.68 4.24
CA GLU A 258 3.47 -14.60 3.88
C GLU A 258 3.07 -14.38 2.42
N LEU A 259 2.82 -15.46 1.69
CA LEU A 259 2.40 -15.41 0.29
C LEU A 259 0.91 -15.03 0.23
N VAL A 260 0.59 -14.01 -0.56
CA VAL A 260 -0.80 -13.63 -0.83
C VAL A 260 -1.18 -14.07 -2.24
N GLU A 261 -2.26 -14.83 -2.37
CA GLU A 261 -2.77 -15.29 -3.66
C GLU A 261 -3.84 -14.33 -4.18
N ALA A 262 -3.82 -14.03 -5.48
CA ALA A 262 -4.90 -13.29 -6.14
C ALA A 262 -5.35 -13.99 -7.42
N ARG A 263 -6.62 -13.77 -7.76
CA ARG A 263 -7.24 -14.22 -9.00
C ARG A 263 -7.39 -13.03 -9.93
N MET A 264 -7.08 -13.21 -11.21
CA MET A 264 -7.45 -12.24 -12.23
C MET A 264 -8.88 -12.57 -12.65
N GLU A 265 -9.79 -11.60 -12.52
CA GLU A 265 -11.13 -11.74 -13.08
C GLU A 265 -10.99 -11.77 -14.61
N LYS A 266 -11.55 -12.81 -15.24
CA LYS A 266 -11.68 -12.83 -16.70
C LYS A 266 -12.71 -11.78 -17.08
N ASP A 267 -12.42 -10.98 -18.10
CA ASP A 267 -13.36 -10.02 -18.68
C ASP A 267 -14.74 -10.65 -18.86
N VAL A 268 -15.71 -10.23 -18.04
CA VAL A 268 -17.13 -10.45 -18.33
C VAL A 268 -17.54 -9.33 -19.29
N ALA A 269 -17.14 -9.49 -20.55
CA ALA A 269 -17.67 -8.70 -21.66
C ALA A 269 -18.79 -9.49 -22.36
N ASP A 270 -19.86 -9.80 -21.63
CA ASP A 270 -21.19 -10.04 -22.22
C ASP A 270 -22.09 -8.88 -21.83
N TYR A 271 -21.75 -7.68 -22.33
CA TYR A 271 -22.73 -6.60 -22.43
C TYR A 271 -23.58 -6.89 -23.67
N ASN A 272 -24.63 -7.70 -23.50
CA ASN A 272 -25.75 -7.71 -24.43
C ASN A 272 -26.42 -6.32 -24.35
N PHE A 273 -26.12 -5.46 -25.32
CA PHE A 273 -27.00 -4.35 -25.64
C PHE A 273 -28.24 -4.95 -26.29
N ASP A 274 -29.30 -5.13 -25.50
CA ASP A 274 -30.64 -5.24 -26.06
C ASP A 274 -30.99 -3.86 -26.65
N GLU A 275 -31.04 -3.79 -27.99
CA GLU A 275 -31.62 -2.65 -28.72
C GLU A 275 -33.15 -2.67 -28.54
N GLU A 276 -33.70 -1.63 -27.90
CA GLU A 276 -35.08 -1.17 -28.11
C GLU A 276 -35.09 0.08 -29.02
#